data_AF-A0A932M0Y0-F1
#
_entry.id   AF-A0A932M0Y0-F1
#
_cell.length_a   1.000
_cell.length_b   1.000
_cell.length_c   1.000
_cell.angle_alpha   90.00
_cell.angle_beta   90.00
_cell.angle_gamma   90.00
#
_symmetry.space_group_name_H-M   'P 1'
#
loop_
_entity.id
_entity.type
_entity.pdbx_description
1 polymer ?
#
loop_
_entity_poly.entity_id
_entity_poly.type
_entity_poly.pdbx_seq_one_letter_code
_entity_poly.pdbx_strand_id
1 'polypeptide(L)' 'RRHKRYGHLFQNRYKSIICEEDPYLQELTRYIHLNPVRGGILKGLSELRRYPWTGHSAILGGVERVW' A
#
# COMPACT_ATOMS: atom_id res chain seq x y z
N ARG A 1 6.70 -28.33 8.57
CA ARG A 1 6.16 -27.06 9.13
C ARG A 1 7.03 -25.88 8.69
N ARG A 2 6.63 -25.11 7.68
CA ARG A 2 7.51 -24.22 6.87
C ARG A 2 7.98 -22.93 7.58
N HIS A 3 7.14 -22.33 8.43
CA HIS A 3 7.43 -21.00 9.02
C HIS A 3 7.53 -20.97 10.55
N LYS A 4 7.35 -22.11 11.24
CA LYS A 4 7.38 -22.22 12.72
C LYS A 4 6.58 -21.11 13.47
N ARG A 5 5.51 -20.57 12.88
CA ARG A 5 4.61 -19.58 13.54
C ARG A 5 3.38 -20.27 14.14
N TYR A 6 2.84 -19.66 15.19
CA TYR A 6 1.64 -20.11 15.92
C TYR A 6 0.68 -18.92 16.05
N GLY A 7 -0.64 -19.16 16.01
CA GLY A 7 -1.68 -18.12 16.05
C GLY A 7 -2.32 -17.84 14.67
N HIS A 8 -3.24 -16.87 14.64
CA HIS A 8 -3.97 -16.50 13.43
C HIS A 8 -3.12 -15.64 12.49
N LEU A 9 -3.23 -15.90 11.18
CA LEU A 9 -2.55 -15.09 10.14
C LEU A 9 -3.16 -13.69 10.03
N PHE A 10 -4.48 -13.60 10.18
CA PHE A 10 -5.24 -12.35 10.09
C PHE A 10 -5.59 -11.83 11.47
N GLN A 11 -5.52 -10.52 11.62
CA GLN A 11 -5.95 -9.82 12.82
C GLN A 11 -7.16 -8.95 12.48
N ASN A 12 -8.25 -9.10 13.24
CA ASN A 12 -9.53 -8.43 13.04
C ASN A 12 -10.22 -8.75 11.68
N ARG A 13 -11.43 -8.21 11.49
CA ARG A 13 -12.18 -8.29 10.23
C ARG A 13 -11.69 -7.24 9.23
N TYR A 14 -11.75 -7.57 7.94
CA TYR A 14 -11.50 -6.61 6.86
C TYR A 14 -12.52 -5.46 6.91
N LYS A 15 -12.07 -4.22 6.70
CA LYS A 15 -12.93 -3.05 6.61
C LYS A 15 -13.36 -2.86 5.15
N SER A 16 -14.67 -2.72 4.92
CA SER A 16 -15.24 -2.39 3.61
C SER A 16 -15.94 -1.06 3.71
N ILE A 17 -15.39 -0.03 3.07
CA ILE A 17 -15.88 1.36 3.12
C ILE A 17 -16.18 1.78 1.69
N ILE A 18 -17.39 2.30 1.45
CA ILE A 18 -17.79 2.81 0.14
C ILE A 18 -17.05 4.13 -0.12
N CYS A 19 -16.45 4.25 -1.31
CA CYS A 19 -15.87 5.50 -1.79
C CYS A 19 -16.90 6.21 -2.66
N GLU A 20 -17.58 7.23 -2.14
CA GLU A 20 -18.68 7.91 -2.84
C GLU A 20 -18.21 9.11 -3.68
N GLU A 21 -17.13 9.79 -3.29
CA GLU A 21 -16.68 11.03 -3.92
C GLU A 21 -15.23 10.97 -4.40
N ASP A 22 -14.94 11.66 -5.51
CA ASP A 22 -13.59 11.75 -6.09
C ASP A 22 -12.53 12.28 -5.11
N PRO A 23 -12.78 13.32 -4.28
CA PRO A 23 -11.80 13.77 -3.29
C PRO A 23 -11.42 12.70 -2.28
N TYR A 24 -12.40 11.89 -1.86
CA TYR A 24 -12.16 10.78 -0.95
C TYR A 24 -11.29 9.70 -1.60
N LEU A 25 -11.62 9.33 -2.85
CA LEU A 25 -10.82 8.37 -3.60
C LEU A 25 -9.37 8.84 -3.79
N GLN A 26 -9.17 10.11 -4.12
CA GLN A 26 -7.84 10.68 -4.27
C GLN A 26 -7.03 10.64 -2.97
N GLU A 27 -7.66 11.01 -1.84
CA GLU A 27 -6.97 10.99 -0.55
C GLU A 27 -6.68 9.56 -0.09
N LEU A 28 -7.62 8.63 -0.27
CA LEU A 28 -7.43 7.23 0.04
C LEU A 28 -6.30 6.62 -0.79
N THR A 29 -6.23 6.95 -2.08
CA THR A 29 -5.15 6.49 -2.97
C THR A 29 -3.80 7.01 -2.47
N ARG A 30 -3.69 8.30 -2.13
CA ARG A 30 -2.47 8.86 -1.52
C ARG A 30 -2.12 8.18 -0.20
N TYR A 31 -3.11 7.95 0.67
CA TYR A 31 -2.91 7.27 1.95
C TYR A 31 -2.29 5.89 1.77
N ILE A 32 -2.87 5.05 0.89
CA ILE A 32 -2.39 3.69 0.63
C ILE A 32 -0.94 3.72 0.13
N HIS A 33 -0.65 4.59 -0.84
CA HIS A 33 0.66 4.66 -1.48
C HIS A 33 1.74 5.22 -0.56
N LEU A 34 1.40 6.14 0.33
CA LEU A 34 2.33 6.76 1.29
C LEU A 34 2.46 5.95 2.59
N ASN A 35 1.62 4.94 2.82
CA ASN A 35 1.63 4.16 4.05
C ASN A 35 2.99 3.52 4.40
N PRO A 36 3.80 3.00 3.43
CA PRO A 36 5.13 2.48 3.77
C PRO A 36 6.08 3.54 4.32
N VAL A 37 5.96 4.79 3.87
CA VAL A 37 6.75 5.91 4.41
C VAL A 37 6.21 6.31 5.78
N ARG A 38 4.88 6.48 5.90
CA ARG A 38 4.22 6.85 7.16
C ARG A 38 4.43 5.82 8.27
N GLY A 39 4.45 4.53 7.92
CA GLY A 39 4.71 3.42 8.83
C GLY A 39 6.19 3.15 9.10
N GLY A 40 7.11 3.97 8.58
CA GLY A 40 8.55 3.85 8.81
C GLY A 40 9.22 2.66 8.12
N ILE A 41 8.54 1.99 7.19
CA ILE A 41 9.13 0.91 6.37
C ILE A 41 10.16 1.52 5.41
N LEU A 42 9.89 2.71 4.89
CA LEU A 42 10.76 3.45 3.98
C LEU A 42 11.16 4.79 4.59
N LYS A 43 12.38 5.26 4.30
CA LYS A 43 12.90 6.53 4.82
C LYS A 43 12.32 7.76 4.11
N GLY A 44 11.72 7.60 2.94
CA GLY A 44 11.14 8.70 2.19
C GLY A 44 10.71 8.36 0.77
N LEU A 45 10.32 9.40 0.03
CA LEU A 45 9.75 9.28 -1.32
C LEU A 45 10.74 8.71 -2.35
N SER A 46 12.04 8.96 -2.19
CA SER A 46 13.08 8.43 -3.08
C SER A 46 13.11 6.90 -3.11
N GLU A 47 12.89 6.25 -1.97
CA GLU A 47 12.78 4.79 -1.87
C GLU A 47 11.41 4.31 -2.39
N LEU A 48 10.34 5.04 -2.06
CA LEU A 48 8.98 4.72 -2.49
C LEU A 48 8.86 4.62 -4.02
N ARG A 49 9.60 5.45 -4.77
CA ARG A 49 9.60 5.46 -6.24
C ARG A 49 9.95 4.10 -6.86
N ARG A 50 10.69 3.25 -6.15
CA ARG A 50 11.12 1.92 -6.61
C ARG A 50 10.56 0.77 -5.78
N TYR A 51 9.68 1.08 -4.81
CA TYR A 51 9.18 0.07 -3.89
C TYR A 51 8.15 -0.85 -4.59
N PRO A 52 8.40 -2.17 -4.70
CA PRO A 52 7.58 -3.04 -5.53
C PRO A 52 6.22 -3.35 -4.90
N TRP A 53 6.11 -3.21 -3.57
CA TRP A 53 4.93 -3.58 -2.78
C TRP A 53 3.89 -2.46 -2.65
N THR A 54 3.97 -1.43 -3.49
CA THR A 54 2.87 -0.49 -3.76
C THR A 54 2.74 -0.21 -5.25
N GLY A 55 1.56 0.27 -5.67
CA GLY A 55 1.32 0.73 -7.04
C GLY A 55 1.89 2.12 -7.35
N HIS A 56 2.68 2.74 -6.45
CA HIS A 56 3.08 4.15 -6.56
C HIS A 56 3.86 4.46 -7.83
N SER A 57 4.81 3.61 -8.19
CA SER A 57 5.59 3.79 -9.41
C SER A 57 4.74 3.65 -10.68
N ALA A 58 3.65 2.86 -10.65
CA ALA A 58 2.78 2.66 -11.80
C ALA A 58 1.88 3.88 -12.05
N ILE A 59 1.25 4.42 -10.99
CA ILE A 59 0.40 5.61 -11.10
C ILE A 59 1.20 6.85 -11.53
N LEU A 60 2.47 6.96 -11.12
CA LEU A 60 3.35 8.05 -11.57
C LEU A 60 3.97 7.82 -12.96
N GLY A 61 3.63 6.74 -13.66
CA GLY A 61 4.20 6.40 -14.97
C GLY A 61 5.69 6.06 -14.94
N GLY A 62 6.25 5.72 -13.77
CA GLY A 62 7.67 5.46 -13.60
C GLY A 62 8.09 4.00 -13.86
N VAL A 63 7.20 3.03 -13.61
CA VAL A 63 7.43 1.62 -13.89
C VAL A 63 6.13 1.00 -14.37
N GLU A 64 6.13 0.52 -15.61
CA GLU A 64 5.05 -0.30 -16.15
C GLU A 64 5.01 -1.63 -15.38
N ARG A 65 3.81 -2.04 -14.97
CA ARG A 65 3.59 -3.31 -14.29
C ARG A 65 2.76 -4.19 -15.22
N VAL A 66 3.18 -5.44 -15.40
CA VAL A 66 2.61 -6.40 -16.36
C VAL A 66 1.38 -7.16 -15.84
N TRP A 67 0.81 -6.71 -14.72
CA TRP A 67 -0.35 -7.31 -14.06
C TRP A 67 -1.58 -6.42 -14.19
#